data_AF-A0A328AN81-F1
#
_entry.id   AF-A0A328AN81-F1
#
_cell.length_a   1.000
_cell.length_b   1.000
_cell.length_c   1.000
_cell.angle_alpha   90.00
_cell.angle_beta   90.00
_cell.angle_gamma   90.00
#
_symmetry.space_group_name_H-M   'P 1'
#
loop_
_entity.id
_entity.type
_entity.pdbx_description
1 polymer ?
#
loop_
_entity_poly.entity_id
_entity_poly.type
_entity_poly.pdbx_seq_one_letter_code
_entity_poly.pdbx_strand_id
1 'polypeptide(L)'
;MSFEEAWGRAAPLLDPALAHAGRTHRLDDVRGLLARGEAQLWLGSASAAVTLVEADPCERRLLIWLAGGELDELRGALLPQMERWGRGQGCRRLLIVGRAGWERALKPDGYAPLARVIAKDL
;
A
#
# COMPACT_ATOMS: atom_id res chain seq x y z
N MET A 1 -7.90 -13.69 -14.44
CA MET A 1 -8.74 -12.69 -13.74
C MET A 1 -8.56 -11.38 -14.49
N SER A 2 -9.67 -10.79 -14.94
CA SER A 2 -9.69 -9.46 -15.52
C SER A 2 -9.43 -8.38 -14.46
N PHE A 3 -9.08 -7.18 -14.90
CA PHE A 3 -8.93 -6.03 -14.00
C PHE A 3 -10.21 -5.75 -13.20
N GLU A 4 -11.38 -5.83 -13.84
CA GLU A 4 -12.67 -5.55 -13.19
C GLU A 4 -13.00 -6.57 -12.10
N GLU A 5 -12.74 -7.86 -12.34
CA GLU A 5 -12.93 -8.90 -11.33
C GLU A 5 -11.97 -8.72 -10.14
N ALA A 6 -10.72 -8.37 -10.41
CA ALA A 6 -9.74 -8.10 -9.36
C ALA A 6 -10.12 -6.85 -8.55
N TRP A 7 -10.56 -5.80 -9.23
CA TRP A 7 -11.00 -4.55 -8.60
C TRP A 7 -12.26 -4.75 -7.75
N GLY A 8 -13.25 -5.50 -8.24
CA GLY A 8 -14.46 -5.82 -7.48
C GLY A 8 -14.18 -6.52 -6.15
N ARG A 9 -13.12 -7.33 -6.10
CA ARG A 9 -12.63 -7.97 -4.85
C ARG A 9 -11.82 -7.02 -3.98
N ALA A 10 -10.98 -6.18 -4.59
CA ALA A 10 -10.07 -5.28 -3.87
C ALA A 10 -10.77 -4.07 -3.25
N ALA A 11 -11.68 -3.43 -3.98
CA ALA A 11 -12.35 -2.20 -3.56
C ALA A 11 -12.94 -2.24 -2.13
N PRO A 12 -13.75 -3.25 -1.74
CA PRO A 12 -14.29 -3.30 -0.38
C PRO A 12 -13.22 -3.50 0.71
N LEU A 13 -12.07 -4.12 0.37
CA LEU A 13 -10.95 -4.30 1.30
C LEU A 13 -10.13 -3.01 1.46
N LEU A 14 -10.08 -2.18 0.42
CA LEU A 14 -9.30 -0.94 0.39
C LEU A 14 -10.08 0.28 0.90
N ASP A 15 -11.41 0.29 0.81
CA ASP A 15 -12.24 1.42 1.23
C ASP A 15 -12.00 1.85 2.69
N PRO A 16 -11.90 0.94 3.68
CA PRO A 16 -11.61 1.33 5.06
C PRO A 16 -10.23 1.99 5.22
N ALA A 17 -9.26 1.66 4.35
CA ALA A 17 -7.92 2.24 4.41
C ALA A 17 -7.89 3.70 3.94
N LEU A 18 -8.81 4.12 3.06
CA LEU A 18 -8.90 5.51 2.58
C LEU A 18 -9.19 6.51 3.70
N ALA A 19 -9.95 6.09 4.72
CA ALA A 19 -10.21 6.90 5.92
C ALA A 19 -8.92 7.23 6.70
N HIS A 20 -7.88 6.39 6.58
CA HIS A 20 -6.59 6.57 7.23
C HIS A 20 -5.52 7.19 6.31
N ALA A 21 -5.81 7.33 5.01
CA ALA A 21 -4.94 7.93 4.01
C ALA A 21 -5.23 9.43 3.78
N GLY A 22 -5.73 10.13 4.80
CA GLY A 22 -6.01 11.57 4.76
C GLY A 22 -7.26 11.97 3.96
N ARG A 23 -8.10 11.00 3.54
CA ARG A 23 -9.34 11.25 2.77
C ARG A 23 -9.15 12.09 1.50
N THR A 24 -7.97 12.01 0.88
CA THR A 24 -7.62 12.77 -0.32
C THR A 24 -8.14 12.15 -1.62
N HIS A 25 -8.51 10.87 -1.59
CA HIS A 25 -8.92 10.10 -2.76
C HIS A 25 -10.21 9.31 -2.46
N ARG A 26 -11.03 9.13 -3.50
CA ARG A 26 -12.12 8.15 -3.55
C ARG A 26 -11.62 6.86 -4.19
N LEU A 27 -12.40 5.77 -4.04
CA LEU A 27 -12.10 4.51 -4.73
C LEU A 27 -11.97 4.67 -6.25
N ASP A 28 -12.77 5.52 -6.88
CA ASP A 28 -12.67 5.77 -8.33
C ASP A 28 -11.34 6.43 -8.72
N ASP A 29 -10.77 7.27 -7.86
CA ASP A 29 -9.46 7.87 -8.10
C ASP A 29 -8.36 6.79 -8.02
N VAL A 30 -8.44 5.90 -7.04
CA VAL A 30 -7.55 4.73 -6.91
C VAL A 30 -7.65 3.83 -8.14
N ARG A 31 -8.87 3.53 -8.60
CA ARG A 31 -9.10 2.74 -9.82
C ARG A 31 -8.47 3.41 -11.04
N GLY A 32 -8.60 4.72 -11.16
CA GLY A 32 -7.99 5.50 -12.23
C GLY A 32 -6.47 5.40 -12.23
N LEU A 33 -5.83 5.52 -11.07
CA LEU A 33 -4.38 5.36 -10.91
C LEU A 33 -3.90 3.98 -11.33
N LEU A 34 -4.63 2.93 -10.94
CA LEU A 34 -4.34 1.54 -11.34
C LEU A 34 -4.48 1.35 -12.85
N ALA A 35 -5.54 1.89 -13.46
CA ALA A 35 -5.80 1.76 -14.89
C ALA A 35 -4.74 2.46 -15.75
N ARG A 36 -4.16 3.57 -15.25
CA ARG A 36 -3.07 4.30 -15.91
C ARG A 36 -1.69 3.70 -15.67
N GLY A 37 -1.57 2.68 -14.82
CA GLY A 37 -0.29 2.09 -14.43
C GLY A 37 0.56 2.97 -13.51
N GLU A 38 -0.04 4.01 -12.91
CA GLU A 38 0.61 4.89 -11.93
C GLU A 38 0.67 4.21 -10.55
N ALA A 39 -0.24 3.28 -10.29
CA ALA A 39 -0.26 2.44 -9.10
C ALA A 39 -0.34 0.95 -9.48
N GLN A 40 0.02 0.09 -8.54
CA GLN A 40 -0.09 -1.36 -8.69
C GLN A 40 -0.98 -1.98 -7.61
N LEU A 41 -1.88 -2.86 -8.04
CA LEU A 41 -2.76 -3.64 -7.16
C LEU A 41 -2.10 -4.97 -6.78
N TRP A 42 -2.17 -5.29 -5.49
CA TRP A 42 -1.79 -6.56 -4.90
C TRP A 42 -3.04 -7.19 -4.30
N LEU A 43 -3.40 -8.39 -4.73
CA LEU A 43 -4.63 -9.05 -4.31
C LEU A 43 -4.34 -10.43 -3.74
N GLY A 44 -4.77 -10.65 -2.51
CA GLY A 44 -4.78 -11.94 -1.82
C GLY A 44 -6.15 -12.63 -1.92
N SER A 45 -6.37 -13.60 -1.04
CA SER A 45 -7.66 -14.26 -0.86
C SER A 45 -8.65 -13.37 -0.11
N ALA A 46 -8.21 -12.74 0.98
CA ALA A 46 -8.97 -11.89 1.90
C ALA A 46 -8.35 -10.51 2.14
N SER A 47 -7.25 -10.18 1.45
CA SER A 47 -6.52 -8.93 1.60
C SER A 47 -6.20 -8.27 0.26
N ALA A 48 -6.06 -6.94 0.28
CA ALA A 48 -5.62 -6.16 -0.86
C ALA A 48 -4.68 -5.04 -0.42
N ALA A 49 -3.75 -4.66 -1.30
CA ALA A 49 -2.88 -3.52 -1.13
C ALA A 49 -2.66 -2.78 -2.45
N VAL A 50 -2.36 -1.48 -2.36
CA VAL A 50 -2.00 -0.64 -3.50
C VAL A 50 -0.64 -0.02 -3.24
N THR A 51 0.25 -0.13 -4.21
CA THR A 51 1.59 0.46 -4.15
C THR A 51 1.84 1.51 -5.22
N LEU A 52 2.68 2.48 -4.90
CA LEU A 52 3.21 3.49 -5.80
C LEU A 52 4.75 3.39 -5.78
N VAL A 53 5.40 3.60 -6.94
CA VAL A 53 6.86 3.78 -6.99
C VAL A 53 7.15 5.27 -6.97
N GLU A 54 7.84 5.72 -5.93
CA GLU A 54 8.30 7.10 -5.80
C GLU A 54 9.76 7.19 -6.23
N ALA A 55 10.06 8.10 -7.16
CA ALA A 55 11.40 8.40 -7.60
C ALA A 55 11.83 9.75 -7.04
N ASP A 56 12.61 9.72 -5.95
CA ASP A 56 13.28 10.90 -5.42
C ASP A 56 14.61 11.11 -6.16
N PRO A 57 15.22 12.32 -6.10
CA PRO A 57 16.51 12.59 -6.74
C PRO A 57 17.64 11.62 -6.35
N CYS A 58 17.60 11.06 -5.14
CA CYS A 58 18.68 10.22 -4.60
C CYS A 58 18.31 8.73 -4.42
N GLU A 59 17.03 8.35 -4.55
CA GLU A 59 16.61 6.96 -4.43
C GLU A 59 15.22 6.69 -5.03
N ARG A 60 14.92 5.43 -5.30
CA ARG A 60 13.53 4.98 -5.53
C ARG A 60 13.00 4.27 -4.29
N ARG A 61 11.71 4.46 -4.02
CA ARG A 61 11.02 3.88 -2.87
C ARG A 61 9.70 3.26 -3.33
N LEU A 62 9.35 2.15 -2.71
CA LEU A 62 8.03 1.54 -2.88
C LEU A 62 7.14 2.02 -1.74
N LEU A 63 6.10 2.78 -2.03
CA LEU A 63 5.10 3.18 -1.04
C LEU A 63 3.91 2.22 -1.09
N ILE A 64 3.63 1.50 0.00
CA ILE A 64 2.33 0.87 0.24
C ILE A 64 1.40 1.99 0.72
N TRP A 65 0.56 2.45 -0.19
CA TRP A 65 -0.35 3.56 0.03
C TRP A 65 -1.63 3.10 0.76
N LEU A 66 -2.20 1.98 0.32
CA LEU A 66 -3.40 1.39 0.90
C LEU A 66 -3.16 -0.09 1.17
N ALA A 67 -3.65 -0.58 2.31
CA ALA A 67 -3.66 -2.00 2.63
C ALA A 67 -4.82 -2.31 3.58
N GLY A 68 -5.56 -3.36 3.29
CA GLY A 68 -6.70 -3.80 4.09
C GLY A 68 -7.02 -5.28 3.90
N GLY A 69 -7.88 -5.80 4.79
CA GLY A 69 -8.17 -7.22 4.93
C GLY A 69 -7.45 -7.87 6.11
N GLU A 70 -7.16 -9.15 5.99
CA GLU A 70 -6.52 -9.97 7.02
C GLU A 70 -5.03 -9.65 7.18
N LEU A 71 -4.64 -9.31 8.41
CA LEU A 71 -3.28 -8.89 8.75
C LEU A 71 -2.25 -10.00 8.51
N ASP A 72 -2.60 -11.25 8.83
CA ASP A 72 -1.69 -12.38 8.67
C ASP A 72 -1.44 -12.70 7.19
N GLU A 73 -2.45 -12.55 6.32
CA GLU A 73 -2.25 -12.67 4.87
C GLU A 73 -1.40 -11.51 4.32
N LEU A 74 -1.65 -10.28 4.78
CA LEU A 74 -0.85 -9.12 4.39
C LEU A 74 0.62 -9.32 4.74
N ARG A 75 0.92 -9.77 5.96
CA ARG A 75 2.29 -10.00 6.46
C ARG A 75 2.94 -11.25 5.87
N GLY A 76 2.24 -12.36 5.85
CA GLY A 76 2.77 -13.65 5.43
C GLY A 76 2.90 -13.83 3.93
N ALA A 77 2.02 -13.19 3.14
CA ALA A 77 1.95 -13.41 1.71
C ALA A 77 2.22 -12.15 0.88
N LEU A 78 1.52 -11.04 1.13
CA LEU A 78 1.57 -9.87 0.24
C LEU A 78 2.83 -9.02 0.45
N LEU A 79 3.22 -8.73 1.70
CA LEU A 79 4.40 -7.93 2.01
C LEU A 79 5.69 -8.51 1.39
N PRO A 80 6.01 -9.81 1.53
CA PRO A 80 7.18 -10.39 0.87
C PRO A 80 7.14 -10.28 -0.66
N GLN A 81 5.95 -10.34 -1.28
CA GLN A 81 5.79 -10.17 -2.73
C GLN A 81 6.07 -8.72 -3.14
N MET A 82 5.48 -7.76 -2.43
CA MET A 82 5.70 -6.33 -2.63
C MET A 82 7.17 -5.96 -2.47
N GLU A 83 7.84 -6.46 -1.44
CA GLU A 83 9.28 -6.23 -1.25
C GLU A 83 10.14 -6.78 -2.40
N ARG A 84 9.87 -8.02 -2.84
CA ARG A 84 10.60 -8.62 -3.97
C ARG A 84 10.40 -7.81 -5.25
N TRP A 85 9.18 -7.40 -5.53
CA TRP A 85 8.88 -6.58 -6.69
C TRP A 85 9.53 -5.20 -6.59
N GLY A 86 9.44 -4.53 -5.43
CA GLY A 86 10.08 -3.25 -5.18
C GLY A 86 11.59 -3.30 -5.42
N ARG A 87 12.27 -4.34 -4.92
CA ARG A 87 13.70 -4.59 -5.22
C ARG A 87 13.95 -4.71 -6.73
N GLY A 88 13.07 -5.43 -7.45
CA GLY A 88 13.11 -5.54 -8.91
C GLY A 88 12.88 -4.20 -9.65
N GLN A 89 12.12 -3.28 -9.08
CA GLN A 89 11.95 -1.91 -9.58
C GLN A 89 13.12 -0.98 -9.21
N GLY A 90 14.18 -1.49 -8.58
CA GLY A 90 15.30 -0.68 -8.09
C GLY A 90 14.95 0.16 -6.85
N CYS A 91 13.85 -0.15 -6.15
CA CYS A 91 13.53 0.51 -4.89
C CYS A 91 14.48 0.07 -3.80
N ARG A 92 15.05 1.04 -3.08
CA ARG A 92 15.96 0.79 -1.96
C ARG A 92 15.24 0.68 -0.62
N ARG A 93 14.00 1.17 -0.56
CA ARG A 93 13.16 1.20 0.65
C ARG A 93 11.71 0.87 0.30
N LEU A 94 11.02 0.26 1.26
CA LEU A 94 9.57 0.13 1.28
C LEU A 94 9.02 1.01 2.41
N LEU A 95 8.04 1.84 2.10
CA LEU A 95 7.35 2.73 3.03
C LEU A 95 5.89 2.30 3.14
N ILE A 96 5.28 2.55 4.29
CA ILE A 96 3.87 2.27 4.53
C ILE A 96 3.24 3.52 5.13
N VAL A 97 2.17 4.00 4.50
CA VAL A 97 1.31 5.02 5.11
C VAL A 97 0.17 4.30 5.81
N GLY A 98 0.07 4.49 7.12
CA GLY A 98 -0.99 3.85 7.89
C GLY A 98 -1.04 4.25 9.35
N ARG A 99 -2.06 3.73 10.05
CA ARG A 99 -2.26 3.92 11.49
C ARG A 99 -1.09 3.37 12.33
N ALA A 100 -0.90 3.91 13.53
CA ALA A 100 0.18 3.54 14.46
C ALA A 100 0.27 2.04 14.77
N GLY A 101 -0.83 1.29 14.66
CA GLY A 101 -0.84 -0.16 14.85
C GLY A 101 0.07 -0.94 13.89
N TRP A 102 0.37 -0.39 12.70
CA TRP A 102 1.29 -1.00 11.73
C TRP A 102 2.71 -1.12 12.25
N GLU A 103 3.18 -0.14 13.02
CA GLU A 103 4.52 -0.18 13.61
C GLU A 103 4.68 -1.40 14.52
N ARG A 104 3.69 -1.66 15.38
CA ARG A 104 3.70 -2.84 16.26
C ARG A 104 3.58 -4.14 15.46
N ALA A 105 2.71 -4.16 14.45
CA ALA A 105 2.46 -5.36 13.64
C ALA A 105 3.69 -5.79 12.84
N LEU A 106 4.47 -4.83 12.32
CA LEU A 106 5.56 -5.09 11.37
C LEU A 106 6.96 -5.05 12.00
N LYS A 107 7.08 -4.63 13.27
CA LYS A 107 8.34 -4.68 14.02
C LYS A 107 9.04 -6.05 13.96
N PRO A 108 8.34 -7.20 14.07
CA PRO A 108 8.98 -8.52 13.94
C PRO A 108 9.59 -8.77 12.55
N ASP A 109 9.08 -8.08 11.53
CA ASP A 109 9.49 -8.24 10.12
C ASP A 109 10.58 -7.22 9.72
N GLY A 110 11.19 -6.52 10.70
CA GLY A 110 12.29 -5.59 10.47
C GLY A 110 11.87 -4.17 10.08
N TYR A 111 10.57 -3.86 10.09
CA TYR A 111 10.09 -2.51 9.83
C TYR A 111 10.35 -1.62 11.04
N ALA A 112 10.83 -0.40 10.77
CA ALA A 112 11.08 0.62 11.77
C ALA A 112 10.56 1.98 11.30
N PRO A 113 10.16 2.88 12.23
CA PRO A 113 9.77 4.24 11.86
C PRO A 113 10.91 4.99 11.16
N LEU A 114 10.60 5.59 10.01
CA LEU A 114 11.52 6.52 9.34
C LEU A 114 11.26 7.97 9.75
N ALA A 115 9.98 8.36 9.81
CA ALA A 115 9.52 9.70 10.17
C ALA A 115 8.08 9.64 10.69
N ARG A 116 7.55 10.78 11.16
CA ARG A 116 6.15 10.96 11.58
C ARG A 116 5.49 12.04 10.73
N VAL A 117 4.23 11.80 10.36
CA VAL A 117 3.39 12.81 9.70
C VAL A 117 2.66 13.61 10.77
N ILE A 118 2.72 14.94 10.70
CA ILE A 118 2.05 15.88 11.62
C ILE A 118 1.17 16.78 10.75
N ALA A 119 -0.13 16.86 11.08
CA ALA A 119 -1.11 17.62 10.30
C ALA A 119 -1.84 18.65 11.18
N LYS A 120 -2.26 19.75 10.56
CA LYS A 120 -3.15 20.78 11.11
C LYS A 120 -4.16 21.15 10.04
N ASP A 121 -5.44 21.19 10.39
CA ASP A 121 -6.47 21.73 9.50
C ASP A 121 -6.25 23.24 9.31
N LEU A 122 -6.33 23.70 8.06
CA LEU A 122 -6.11 25.10 7.67
C LEU A 122 -7.42 25.90 7.70
#